data_AF-A0A8K0XYU3-F1
#
_entry.id   AF-A0A8K0XYU3-F1
#
_cell.length_a   1.000
_cell.length_b   1.000
_cell.length_c   1.000
_cell.angle_alpha   90.00
_cell.angle_beta   90.00
_cell.angle_gamma   90.00
#
_symmetry.space_group_name_H-M   'P 1'
#
loop_
_entity.id
_entity.type
_entity.pdbx_description
1 polymer ?
#
loop_
_entity_poly.entity_id
_entity_poly.type
_entity_poly.pdbx_seq_one_letter_code
_entity_poly.pdbx_strand_id
1 'polypeptide(L)'
;MPVRLGKTTHGGAVLWYDADLLDGMDRGLFDPVHLRRTGALLGQSQGRNAAYFLRHAGLELVLRHFWRGGLVGRINPDLFLRVPVARSRAMREFLLLDWMREQGLSVPRPVAAGFSPAGPFYRADILTERIPDSRTMADCLSEAPLPPEIWGAVGDMVGRMHRLGVHHSDLNCRNILLTGDGAVWLIDFDKCDRRAPGDWVAANLARLKRSFEKEKRKVPGLHWDDAVWQALCEGHAKALAD
;
A
#
# COMPACT_ATOMS: atom_id res chain seq x y z
N MET A 1 -5.05 17.56 6.36
CA MET A 1 -6.40 17.60 6.95
C MET A 1 -7.00 16.21 6.80
N PRO A 2 -7.80 15.75 7.77
CA PRO A 2 -8.50 14.47 7.68
C PRO A 2 -9.36 14.42 6.43
N VAL A 3 -9.51 13.22 5.86
CA VAL A 3 -10.49 12.99 4.81
C VAL A 3 -11.90 13.39 5.27
N ARG A 4 -12.59 14.19 4.46
CA ARG A 4 -14.04 14.41 4.62
C ARG A 4 -14.79 13.16 4.15
N LEU A 5 -15.10 12.27 5.08
CA LEU A 5 -15.65 10.95 4.74
C LEU A 5 -17.09 11.01 4.18
N GLY A 6 -17.22 10.73 2.87
CA GLY A 6 -18.47 10.42 2.22
C GLY A 6 -18.83 8.93 2.33
N LYS A 7 -20.13 8.62 2.40
CA LYS A 7 -20.64 7.24 2.46
C LYS A 7 -21.84 7.07 1.54
N THR A 8 -21.80 6.03 0.71
CA THR A 8 -22.91 5.66 -0.17
C THR A 8 -23.21 4.17 -0.07
N THR A 9 -24.48 3.78 -0.21
CA THR A 9 -24.91 2.37 -0.17
C THR A 9 -25.75 2.04 -1.38
N HIS A 10 -25.40 0.94 -2.08
CA HIS A 10 -26.11 0.46 -3.27
C HIS A 10 -26.25 -1.07 -3.22
N GLY A 11 -27.48 -1.58 -3.15
CA GLY A 11 -27.73 -3.02 -3.14
C GLY A 11 -27.01 -3.76 -2.00
N GLY A 12 -26.87 -3.13 -0.83
CA GLY A 12 -26.14 -3.65 0.33
C GLY A 12 -24.62 -3.49 0.27
N ALA A 13 -24.04 -3.10 -0.86
CA ALA A 13 -22.64 -2.69 -0.92
C ALA A 13 -22.47 -1.31 -0.26
N VAL A 14 -21.40 -1.15 0.51
CA VAL A 14 -21.08 0.10 1.21
C VAL A 14 -19.79 0.66 0.65
N LEU A 15 -19.83 1.92 0.24
CA LEU A 15 -18.70 2.64 -0.34
C LEU A 15 -18.34 3.81 0.58
N TRP A 16 -17.07 3.93 0.92
CA TRP A 16 -16.47 5.08 1.59
C TRP A 16 -15.62 5.85 0.59
N TYR A 17 -15.59 7.17 0.68
CA TYR A 17 -14.76 7.99 -0.20
C TYR A 17 -14.36 9.31 0.46
N ASP A 18 -13.31 9.92 -0.09
CA ASP A 18 -12.94 11.29 0.22
C ASP A 18 -13.85 12.25 -0.56
N ALA A 19 -14.77 12.91 0.15
CA ALA A 19 -15.72 13.85 -0.43
C ALA A 19 -15.06 15.17 -0.86
N ASP A 20 -13.80 15.42 -0.51
CA ASP A 20 -13.05 16.55 -1.05
C ASP A 20 -12.42 16.23 -2.41
N LEU A 21 -12.41 14.94 -2.80
CA LEU A 21 -11.92 14.48 -4.10
C LEU A 21 -13.05 14.09 -5.06
N LEU A 22 -14.15 13.57 -4.54
CA LEU A 22 -15.24 13.00 -5.33
C LEU A 22 -16.59 13.53 -4.86
N ASP A 23 -17.43 13.97 -5.80
CA ASP A 23 -18.82 14.43 -5.52
C ASP A 23 -19.80 13.27 -5.25
N GLY A 24 -19.32 12.03 -5.39
CA GLY A 24 -20.07 10.81 -5.17
C GLY A 24 -19.29 9.59 -5.65
N MET A 25 -19.81 8.40 -5.36
CA MET A 25 -19.20 7.14 -5.77
C MET A 25 -20.19 6.23 -6.47
N ASP A 26 -19.82 5.77 -7.66
CA ASP A 26 -20.49 4.68 -8.36
C ASP A 26 -19.70 3.36 -8.22
N ARG A 27 -20.41 2.22 -8.23
CA ARG A 27 -19.78 0.90 -8.12
C ARG A 27 -18.90 0.56 -9.33
N GLY A 28 -19.15 1.16 -10.49
CA GLY A 28 -18.37 0.98 -11.71
C GLY A 28 -16.89 1.35 -11.56
N LEU A 29 -16.54 2.19 -10.58
CA LEU A 29 -15.14 2.50 -10.26
C LEU A 29 -14.37 1.33 -9.64
N PHE A 30 -15.07 0.33 -9.10
CA PHE A 30 -14.48 -0.90 -8.58
C PHE A 30 -14.60 -2.07 -9.57
N ASP A 31 -15.04 -1.82 -10.82
CA ASP A 31 -15.21 -2.85 -11.84
C ASP A 31 -14.24 -2.61 -13.01
N PRO A 32 -13.15 -3.39 -13.13
CA PRO A 32 -12.20 -3.28 -14.23
C PRO A 32 -12.81 -3.43 -15.63
N VAL A 33 -13.89 -4.21 -15.79
CA VAL A 33 -14.59 -4.37 -17.07
C VAL A 33 -15.32 -3.08 -17.42
N HIS A 34 -16.01 -2.48 -16.45
CA HIS A 34 -16.65 -1.18 -16.61
C HIS A 34 -15.62 -0.07 -16.92
N LEU A 35 -14.51 -0.03 -16.18
CA LEU A 35 -13.43 0.94 -16.40
C LEU A 35 -12.81 0.83 -17.79
N ARG A 36 -12.64 -0.40 -18.30
CA ARG A 36 -12.18 -0.62 -19.67
C ARG A 36 -13.19 -0.11 -20.70
N ARG A 37 -14.47 -0.44 -20.50
CA ARG A 37 -15.55 -0.03 -21.42
C ARG A 37 -15.72 1.49 -21.50
N THR A 38 -15.50 2.19 -20.38
CA THR A 38 -15.61 3.65 -20.30
C THR A 38 -14.33 4.39 -20.69
N GLY A 39 -13.25 3.67 -21.03
CA GLY A 39 -11.95 4.27 -21.36
C GLY A 39 -11.21 4.87 -20.16
N ALA A 40 -11.67 4.61 -18.94
CA ALA A 40 -11.04 5.10 -17.71
C ALA A 40 -9.78 4.29 -17.33
N LEU A 41 -9.67 3.05 -17.79
CA LEU A 41 -8.53 2.17 -17.49
C LEU A 41 -7.27 2.57 -18.29
N LEU A 42 -6.20 2.93 -17.58
CA LEU A 42 -4.89 3.28 -18.16
C LEU A 42 -3.96 2.07 -18.30
N GLY A 43 -4.10 1.06 -17.44
CA GLY A 43 -3.25 -0.13 -17.47
C GLY A 43 -3.43 -1.03 -16.26
N GLN A 44 -2.56 -2.03 -16.11
CA GLN A 44 -2.55 -2.94 -14.96
C GLN A 44 -1.11 -3.38 -14.62
N SER A 45 -0.86 -3.70 -13.36
CA SER A 45 0.41 -4.30 -12.94
C SER A 45 0.50 -5.77 -13.36
N GLN A 46 1.73 -6.29 -13.46
CA GLN A 46 1.97 -7.70 -13.73
C GLN A 46 1.86 -8.53 -12.45
N GLY A 47 1.28 -9.74 -12.55
CA GLY A 47 1.22 -10.71 -11.44
C GLY A 47 -0.19 -11.22 -11.16
N ARG A 48 -0.31 -12.05 -10.11
CA ARG A 48 -1.56 -12.75 -9.76
C ARG A 48 -2.65 -11.82 -9.19
N ASN A 49 -2.23 -10.79 -8.47
CA ASN A 49 -3.13 -9.81 -7.85
C ASN A 49 -2.88 -8.45 -8.52
N ALA A 50 -3.31 -8.33 -9.77
CA ALA A 50 -3.09 -7.13 -10.56
C ALA A 50 -3.74 -5.90 -9.88
N ALA A 51 -2.97 -4.81 -9.82
CA ALA A 51 -3.49 -3.49 -9.53
C ALA A 51 -3.86 -2.83 -10.86
N TYR A 52 -5.00 -2.14 -10.91
CA TYR A 52 -5.48 -1.46 -12.10
C TYR A 52 -5.21 0.03 -11.98
N PHE A 53 -4.57 0.61 -13.00
CA PHE A 53 -4.34 2.04 -13.08
C PHE A 53 -5.49 2.66 -13.87
N LEU A 54 -6.11 3.70 -13.35
CA LEU A 54 -7.24 4.37 -13.99
C LEU A 54 -7.16 5.89 -13.83
N ARG A 55 -7.91 6.62 -14.66
CA ARG A 55 -8.12 8.06 -14.52
C ARG A 55 -9.59 8.34 -14.23
N HIS A 56 -9.86 9.12 -13.19
CA HIS A 56 -11.21 9.53 -12.82
C HIS A 56 -11.18 10.88 -12.09
N ALA A 57 -12.14 11.77 -12.40
CA ALA A 57 -12.24 13.10 -11.80
C ALA A 57 -10.93 13.93 -11.84
N GLY A 58 -10.14 13.79 -12.91
CA GLY A 58 -8.84 14.47 -13.04
C GLY A 58 -7.69 13.83 -12.24
N LEU A 59 -7.94 12.77 -11.49
CA LEU A 59 -6.95 12.03 -10.70
C LEU A 59 -6.45 10.79 -11.45
N GLU A 60 -5.18 10.44 -11.27
CA GLU A 60 -4.68 9.09 -11.56
C GLU A 60 -4.78 8.23 -10.30
N LEU A 61 -5.45 7.09 -10.40
CA LEU A 61 -5.80 6.23 -9.28
C LEU A 61 -5.29 4.81 -9.51
N VAL A 62 -5.07 4.11 -8.40
CA VAL A 62 -4.74 2.69 -8.35
C VAL A 62 -5.87 1.96 -7.66
N LEU A 63 -6.56 1.09 -8.41
CA LEU A 63 -7.57 0.16 -7.90
C LEU A 63 -6.89 -1.16 -7.52
N ARG A 64 -7.07 -1.56 -6.26
CA ARG A 64 -6.68 -2.88 -5.75
C ARG A 64 -7.89 -3.65 -5.27
N HIS A 65 -8.02 -4.87 -5.76
CA HIS A 65 -8.93 -5.87 -5.21
C HIS A 65 -8.22 -6.69 -4.14
N PHE A 66 -8.86 -6.89 -2.99
CA PHE A 66 -8.27 -7.68 -1.91
C PHE A 66 -8.44 -9.17 -2.16
N TRP A 67 -7.33 -9.89 -2.21
CA TRP A 67 -7.32 -11.34 -2.31
C TRP A 67 -6.88 -12.00 -1.00
N ARG A 68 -7.40 -13.21 -0.73
CA ARG A 68 -6.92 -14.10 0.32
C ARG A 68 -5.62 -14.76 -0.12
N GLY A 69 -4.56 -14.51 0.65
CA GLY A 69 -3.33 -15.30 0.59
C GLY A 69 -3.39 -16.58 1.43
N GLY A 70 -2.32 -17.38 1.38
CA GLY A 70 -2.17 -18.61 2.18
C GLY A 70 -2.95 -19.81 1.63
N LEU A 71 -2.96 -20.91 2.38
CA LEU A 71 -3.59 -22.18 1.97
C LEU A 71 -5.10 -22.01 1.72
N VAL A 72 -5.78 -21.19 2.52
CA VAL A 72 -7.20 -20.85 2.35
C VAL A 72 -7.44 -20.14 1.01
N GLY A 73 -6.52 -19.28 0.58
CA GLY A 73 -6.57 -18.59 -0.70
C GLY A 73 -6.46 -19.50 -1.93
N ARG A 74 -6.01 -20.76 -1.77
CA ARG A 74 -6.00 -21.74 -2.87
C ARG A 74 -7.37 -22.32 -3.17
N ILE A 75 -8.29 -22.29 -2.20
CA ILE A 75 -9.65 -22.83 -2.31
C ILE A 75 -10.65 -21.68 -2.51
N ASN A 76 -10.46 -20.57 -1.80
CA ASN A 76 -11.31 -19.39 -1.89
C ASN A 76 -10.45 -18.11 -1.83
N PRO A 77 -10.01 -17.59 -2.99
CA PRO A 77 -9.14 -16.43 -3.05
C PRO A 77 -9.89 -15.11 -2.80
N ASP A 78 -11.22 -15.08 -2.88
CA ASP A 78 -11.98 -13.83 -3.11
C ASP A 78 -12.91 -13.45 -1.94
N LEU A 79 -13.46 -14.43 -1.23
CA LEU A 79 -14.52 -14.18 -0.25
C LEU A 79 -13.97 -14.15 1.18
N PHE A 80 -14.20 -13.05 1.89
CA PHE A 80 -13.87 -12.88 3.32
C PHE A 80 -15.10 -13.12 4.21
N LEU A 81 -14.95 -13.74 5.39
CA LEU A 81 -16.07 -13.87 6.34
C LEU A 81 -16.58 -12.49 6.73
N ARG A 82 -17.90 -12.32 6.75
CA ARG A 82 -18.53 -11.02 7.02
C ARG A 82 -18.14 -10.49 8.40
N VAL A 83 -17.72 -9.23 8.41
CA VAL A 83 -17.39 -8.44 9.60
C VAL A 83 -18.15 -7.11 9.51
N PRO A 84 -18.21 -6.32 10.60
CA PRO A 84 -18.68 -4.94 10.50
C PRO A 84 -17.91 -4.18 9.41
N VAL A 85 -18.60 -3.35 8.63
CA VAL A 85 -18.01 -2.66 7.45
C VAL A 85 -16.73 -1.91 7.81
N ALA A 86 -16.73 -1.17 8.92
CA ALA A 86 -15.57 -0.43 9.42
C ALA A 86 -14.37 -1.33 9.79
N ARG A 87 -14.59 -2.62 10.02
CA ARG A 87 -13.54 -3.63 10.32
C ARG A 87 -13.11 -4.43 9.09
N SER A 88 -13.73 -4.20 7.94
CA SER A 88 -13.33 -4.84 6.69
C SER A 88 -11.95 -4.35 6.23
N ARG A 89 -11.28 -5.13 5.39
CA ARG A 89 -9.89 -4.84 4.98
C ARG A 89 -9.73 -3.46 4.33
N ALA A 90 -10.54 -3.18 3.30
CA ALA A 90 -10.48 -1.91 2.59
C ALA A 90 -10.72 -0.71 3.51
N MET A 91 -11.73 -0.76 4.38
CA MET A 91 -12.03 0.35 5.30
C MET A 91 -10.95 0.53 6.36
N ARG A 92 -10.34 -0.54 6.85
CA ARG A 92 -9.22 -0.45 7.78
C ARG A 92 -7.98 0.16 7.13
N GLU A 93 -7.65 -0.25 5.91
CA GLU A 93 -6.52 0.31 5.17
C GLU A 93 -6.78 1.78 4.82
N PHE A 94 -8.00 2.12 4.38
CA PHE A 94 -8.42 3.50 4.12
C PHE A 94 -8.19 4.41 5.33
N LEU A 95 -8.70 4.03 6.49
CA LEU A 95 -8.54 4.82 7.72
C LEU A 95 -7.09 4.90 8.19
N LEU A 96 -6.32 3.81 8.02
CA LEU A 96 -4.91 3.80 8.38
C LEU A 96 -4.09 4.73 7.49
N LEU A 97 -4.33 4.70 6.17
CA LEU A 97 -3.68 5.58 5.20
C LEU A 97 -4.00 7.05 5.49
N ASP A 98 -5.27 7.39 5.72
CA ASP A 98 -5.69 8.75 6.07
C ASP A 98 -4.93 9.24 7.31
N TRP A 99 -5.01 8.47 8.40
CA TRP A 99 -4.31 8.81 9.64
C TRP A 99 -2.79 8.96 9.45
N MET A 100 -2.14 8.04 8.72
CA MET A 100 -0.69 8.12 8.48
C MET A 100 -0.29 9.38 7.70
N ARG A 101 -1.13 9.82 6.75
CA ARG A 101 -0.90 11.07 6.02
C ARG A 101 -1.05 12.29 6.92
N GLU A 102 -2.00 12.27 7.85
CA GLU A 102 -2.10 13.33 8.86
C GLU A 102 -0.87 13.42 9.74
N GLN A 103 -0.20 12.28 9.99
CA GLN A 103 1.09 12.25 10.71
C GLN A 103 2.29 12.63 9.83
N GLY A 104 2.09 13.02 8.57
CA GLY A 104 3.15 13.42 7.65
C GLY A 104 3.94 12.27 7.04
N LEU A 105 3.43 11.04 7.06
CA LEU A 105 4.05 9.92 6.34
C LEU A 105 3.73 9.98 4.83
N SER A 106 4.74 9.73 4.02
CA SER A 106 4.64 9.54 2.57
C SER A 106 4.00 8.17 2.23
N VAL A 107 2.67 8.13 2.26
CA VAL A 107 1.85 6.96 1.89
C VAL A 107 0.74 7.38 0.93
N PRO A 108 0.22 6.47 0.08
CA PRO A 108 -0.84 6.79 -0.88
C PRO A 108 -2.04 7.49 -0.22
N ARG A 109 -2.58 8.52 -0.88
CA ARG A 109 -3.83 9.14 -0.44
C ARG A 109 -4.98 8.15 -0.66
N PRO A 110 -5.74 7.77 0.38
CA PRO A 110 -6.92 6.95 0.19
C PRO A 110 -8.00 7.78 -0.49
N VAL A 111 -8.62 7.24 -1.54
CA VAL A 111 -9.66 7.93 -2.32
C VAL A 111 -11.01 7.27 -2.12
N ALA A 112 -11.08 5.94 -2.19
CA ALA A 112 -12.30 5.20 -1.90
C ALA A 112 -12.03 3.79 -1.37
N ALA A 113 -12.99 3.24 -0.63
CA ALA A 113 -13.00 1.86 -0.15
C ALA A 113 -14.37 1.22 -0.36
N GLY A 114 -14.40 0.02 -0.92
CA GLY A 114 -15.59 -0.72 -1.24
C GLY A 114 -15.75 -1.97 -0.37
N PHE A 115 -16.98 -2.19 0.10
CA PHE A 115 -17.43 -3.43 0.75
C PHE A 115 -18.61 -3.97 -0.06
N SER A 116 -18.44 -5.14 -0.67
CA SER A 116 -19.50 -5.81 -1.43
C SER A 116 -19.94 -7.08 -0.71
N PRO A 117 -21.17 -7.16 -0.16
CA PRO A 117 -21.65 -8.36 0.51
C PRO A 117 -21.81 -9.54 -0.47
N ALA A 118 -21.54 -10.75 0.01
CA ALA A 118 -21.66 -12.00 -0.72
C ALA A 118 -22.17 -13.10 0.23
N GLY A 119 -23.46 -13.01 0.59
CA GLY A 119 -24.07 -13.89 1.60
C GLY A 119 -23.41 -13.77 2.97
N PRO A 120 -22.88 -14.85 3.57
CA PRO A 120 -22.12 -14.80 4.83
C PRO A 120 -20.70 -14.26 4.66
N PHE A 121 -20.31 -13.89 3.43
CA PHE A 121 -19.01 -13.35 3.08
C PHE A 121 -19.10 -11.93 2.53
N TYR A 122 -17.95 -11.35 2.19
CA TYR A 122 -17.80 -10.08 1.50
C TYR A 122 -16.56 -10.05 0.60
N ARG A 123 -16.54 -9.11 -0.34
CA ARG A 123 -15.40 -8.70 -1.15
C ARG A 123 -15.01 -7.26 -0.83
N ALA A 124 -13.75 -6.93 -1.04
CA ALA A 124 -13.23 -5.62 -0.74
C ALA A 124 -12.35 -5.08 -1.86
N ASP A 125 -12.43 -3.76 -2.03
CA ASP A 125 -11.69 -3.01 -3.03
C ASP A 125 -11.23 -1.68 -2.43
N ILE A 126 -10.07 -1.18 -2.84
CA ILE A 126 -9.58 0.14 -2.44
C ILE A 126 -9.06 0.91 -3.66
N LEU A 127 -9.38 2.19 -3.72
CA LEU A 127 -8.75 3.17 -4.60
C LEU A 127 -7.86 4.08 -3.78
N THR A 128 -6.62 4.23 -4.25
CA THR A 128 -5.68 5.25 -3.76
C THR A 128 -5.22 6.13 -4.91
N GLU A 129 -4.78 7.35 -4.62
CA GLU A 129 -4.06 8.13 -5.62
C GLU A 129 -2.79 7.37 -6.04
N ARG A 130 -2.49 7.44 -7.34
CA ARG A 130 -1.24 6.92 -7.89
C ARG A 130 -0.11 7.88 -7.52
N ILE A 131 1.00 7.33 -7.03
CA ILE A 131 2.22 8.10 -6.79
C ILE A 131 2.89 8.37 -8.15
N PRO A 132 2.97 9.63 -8.61
CA PRO A 132 3.52 9.96 -9.93
C PRO A 132 5.02 9.66 -10.00
N ASP A 133 5.51 9.35 -11.20
CA ASP A 133 6.93 9.19 -11.51
C ASP A 133 7.71 8.32 -10.51
N SER A 134 7.09 7.23 -10.09
CA SER A 134 7.61 6.34 -9.06
C SER A 134 7.93 4.95 -9.58
N ARG A 135 8.97 4.35 -8.99
CA ARG A 135 9.43 2.98 -9.28
C ARG A 135 9.69 2.24 -7.99
N THR A 136 9.55 0.92 -7.99
CA THR A 136 9.89 0.16 -6.78
C THR A 136 11.39 0.18 -6.54
N MET A 137 11.81 0.24 -5.27
CA MET A 137 13.23 0.20 -4.91
C MET A 137 13.91 -1.06 -5.47
N ALA A 138 13.19 -2.20 -5.47
CA ALA A 138 13.68 -3.43 -6.10
C ALA A 138 13.98 -3.29 -7.60
N ASP A 139 13.11 -2.61 -8.36
CA ASP A 139 13.32 -2.42 -9.80
C ASP A 139 14.48 -1.44 -10.05
N CYS A 140 14.60 -0.36 -9.26
CA CYS A 140 15.77 0.52 -9.33
C CYS A 140 17.08 -0.22 -9.04
N LEU A 141 17.12 -1.04 -7.99
CA LEU A 141 18.28 -1.84 -7.60
C LEU A 141 18.64 -2.95 -8.61
N SER A 142 17.72 -3.31 -9.51
CA SER A 142 17.99 -4.26 -10.59
C SER A 142 18.71 -3.64 -11.78
N GLU A 143 18.71 -2.30 -11.87
CA GLU A 143 19.30 -1.56 -12.98
C GLU A 143 20.59 -0.85 -12.60
N ALA A 144 20.65 -0.24 -11.40
CA ALA A 144 21.81 0.50 -10.95
C ALA A 144 21.91 0.55 -9.42
N PRO A 145 23.11 0.80 -8.86
CA PRO A 145 23.25 1.17 -7.46
C PRO A 145 22.45 2.44 -7.13
N LEU A 146 21.77 2.41 -5.99
CA LEU A 146 21.13 3.61 -5.44
C LEU A 146 22.15 4.44 -4.65
N PRO A 147 22.04 5.78 -4.66
CA PRO A 147 22.88 6.64 -3.83
C PRO A 147 22.75 6.31 -2.34
N PRO A 148 23.83 6.39 -1.54
CA PRO A 148 23.79 6.09 -0.10
C PRO A 148 22.73 6.87 0.69
N GLU A 149 22.45 8.12 0.30
CA GLU A 149 21.44 8.98 0.92
C GLU A 149 20.02 8.40 0.79
N ILE A 150 19.72 7.66 -0.28
CA ILE A 150 18.41 7.02 -0.47
C ILE A 150 18.22 5.91 0.56
N TRP A 151 19.27 5.15 0.89
CA TRP A 151 19.19 4.11 1.92
C TRP A 151 18.90 4.71 3.29
N GLY A 152 19.58 5.81 3.64
CA GLY A 152 19.29 6.58 4.85
C GLY A 152 17.86 7.12 4.88
N ALA A 153 17.36 7.67 3.76
CA ALA A 153 15.98 8.16 3.64
C ALA A 153 14.93 7.05 3.77
N VAL A 154 15.21 5.86 3.24
CA VAL A 154 14.36 4.67 3.44
C VAL A 154 14.35 4.27 4.90
N GLY A 155 15.52 4.25 5.53
CA GLY A 155 15.67 4.00 6.96
C GLY A 155 14.81 4.95 7.78
N ASP A 156 14.96 6.24 7.53
CA ASP A 156 14.20 7.31 8.18
C ASP A 156 12.67 7.14 8.02
N MET A 157 12.19 6.90 6.79
CA MET A 157 10.76 6.68 6.53
C MET A 157 10.21 5.47 7.32
N VAL A 158 10.94 4.36 7.33
CA VAL A 158 10.55 3.15 8.09
C VAL A 158 10.63 3.39 9.60
N GLY A 159 11.65 4.11 10.08
CA GLY A 159 11.80 4.48 11.49
C GLY A 159 10.66 5.39 11.97
N ARG A 160 10.26 6.39 11.17
CA ARG A 160 9.09 7.26 11.44
C ARG A 160 7.79 6.45 11.49
N MET A 161 7.59 5.53 10.55
CA MET A 161 6.44 4.61 10.56
C MET A 161 6.39 3.79 11.86
N HIS A 162 7.53 3.21 12.27
CA HIS A 162 7.61 2.42 13.49
C HIS A 162 7.42 3.25 14.77
N ARG A 163 7.97 4.45 14.83
CA ARG A 163 7.77 5.41 15.93
C ARG A 163 6.30 5.71 16.16
N LEU A 164 5.55 5.90 15.07
CA LEU A 164 4.11 6.10 15.06
C LEU A 164 3.31 4.83 15.41
N GLY A 165 3.99 3.71 15.69
CA GLY A 165 3.39 2.45 16.08
C GLY A 165 2.76 1.69 14.91
N VAL A 166 3.10 2.01 13.67
CA VAL A 166 2.52 1.33 12.50
C VAL A 166 3.34 0.08 12.19
N HIS A 167 2.72 -1.10 12.34
CA HIS A 167 3.29 -2.36 11.91
C HIS A 167 2.87 -2.67 10.47
N HIS A 168 3.87 -2.85 9.61
CA HIS A 168 3.64 -3.15 8.20
C HIS A 168 3.72 -4.64 7.91
N SER A 169 2.57 -5.29 7.68
CA SER A 169 2.46 -6.75 7.64
C SER A 169 3.31 -7.42 6.54
N ASP A 170 3.55 -6.70 5.43
CA ASP A 170 4.38 -7.14 4.33
C ASP A 170 5.46 -6.14 3.91
N LEU A 171 6.20 -5.58 4.88
CA LEU A 171 7.30 -4.65 4.59
C LEU A 171 8.37 -5.33 3.73
N ASN A 172 8.57 -4.87 2.50
CA ASN A 172 9.53 -5.43 1.56
C ASN A 172 10.00 -4.38 0.53
N CYS A 173 11.13 -4.62 -0.14
CA CYS A 173 11.72 -3.68 -1.11
C CYS A 173 10.89 -3.41 -2.38
N ARG A 174 9.83 -4.19 -2.65
CA ARG A 174 8.86 -3.92 -3.73
C ARG A 174 7.71 -3.03 -3.28
N ASN A 175 7.49 -2.92 -1.97
CA ASN A 175 6.51 -2.02 -1.34
C ASN A 175 7.12 -0.67 -0.93
N ILE A 176 8.36 -0.42 -1.34
CA ILE A 176 9.04 0.87 -1.22
C ILE A 176 9.10 1.47 -2.61
N LEU A 177 8.51 2.64 -2.79
CA LEU A 177 8.59 3.40 -4.04
C LEU A 177 9.56 4.57 -3.89
N LEU A 178 10.31 4.82 -4.95
CA LEU A 178 11.19 5.97 -5.12
C LEU A 178 10.65 6.82 -6.27
N THR A 179 10.43 8.10 -6.01
CA THR A 179 10.04 9.09 -7.03
C THR A 179 11.28 9.69 -7.69
N GLY A 180 11.11 10.32 -8.85
CA GLY A 180 12.23 10.94 -9.60
C GLY A 180 12.99 12.03 -8.84
N ASP A 181 12.40 12.64 -7.82
CA ASP A 181 13.01 13.60 -6.89
C ASP A 181 13.69 12.94 -5.67
N GLY A 182 13.72 11.60 -5.62
CA GLY A 182 14.32 10.83 -4.54
C GLY A 182 13.45 10.65 -3.30
N ALA A 183 12.18 11.08 -3.31
CA ALA A 183 11.29 10.87 -2.16
C ALA A 183 10.92 9.39 -2.00
N VAL A 184 10.86 8.95 -0.74
CA VAL A 184 10.53 7.58 -0.36
C VAL A 184 9.07 7.49 0.03
N TRP A 185 8.37 6.51 -0.56
CA TRP A 185 6.98 6.20 -0.25
C TRP A 185 6.82 4.73 0.15
N LEU A 186 5.92 4.46 1.09
CA LEU A 186 5.52 3.11 1.46
C LEU A 186 4.12 2.81 0.93
N ILE A 187 3.92 1.61 0.40
CA ILE A 187 2.64 1.16 -0.18
C ILE A 187 2.24 -0.22 0.35
N ASP A 188 0.99 -0.63 0.07
CA ASP A 188 0.40 -1.92 0.45
C ASP A 188 0.29 -2.12 1.96
N PHE A 189 -0.70 -1.46 2.55
CA PHE A 189 -0.97 -1.55 3.98
C PHE A 189 -2.03 -2.61 4.31
N ASP A 190 -2.23 -3.63 3.46
CA ASP A 190 -3.15 -4.73 3.77
C ASP A 190 -2.71 -5.41 5.07
N LYS A 191 -3.68 -5.64 5.96
CA LYS A 191 -3.49 -6.22 7.31
C LYS A 191 -2.48 -5.46 8.19
N CYS A 192 -2.17 -4.22 7.87
CA CYS A 192 -1.39 -3.37 8.76
C CYS A 192 -2.26 -2.84 9.89
N ASP A 193 -1.60 -2.48 11.00
CA ASP A 193 -2.26 -2.02 12.20
C ASP A 193 -1.35 -1.12 13.03
N ARG A 194 -2.00 -0.35 13.91
CA ARG A 194 -1.31 0.43 14.92
C ARG A 194 -1.20 -0.38 16.20
N ARG A 195 -0.01 -0.43 16.77
CA ARG A 195 0.31 -1.09 18.04
C ARG A 195 1.48 -0.38 18.70
N ALA A 196 1.58 -0.45 20.03
CA ALA A 196 2.72 0.14 20.72
C ALA A 196 4.05 -0.45 20.19
N PRO A 197 5.09 0.39 19.95
CA PRO A 197 6.40 -0.09 19.56
C PRO A 197 6.94 -1.13 20.55
N GLY A 198 7.64 -2.14 20.05
CA GLY A 198 8.22 -3.24 20.82
C GLY A 198 8.98 -4.20 19.91
N ASP A 199 9.10 -5.47 20.30
CA ASP A 199 9.90 -6.49 19.58
C ASP A 199 9.54 -6.64 18.10
N TRP A 200 8.30 -6.32 17.72
CA TRP A 200 7.86 -6.38 16.34
C TRP A 200 8.60 -5.40 15.43
N VAL A 201 9.15 -4.29 15.95
CA VAL A 201 9.90 -3.29 15.17
C VAL A 201 11.14 -3.93 14.56
N ALA A 202 11.92 -4.63 15.38
CA ALA A 202 13.10 -5.38 14.93
C ALA A 202 12.70 -6.50 13.97
N ALA A 203 11.60 -7.21 14.25
CA ALA A 203 11.09 -8.25 13.36
C ALA A 203 10.63 -7.70 11.99
N ASN A 204 10.07 -6.49 11.94
CA ASN A 204 9.63 -5.83 10.72
C ASN A 204 10.81 -5.34 9.89
N LEU A 205 11.84 -4.77 10.53
CA LEU A 205 13.10 -4.44 9.87
C LEU A 205 13.83 -5.68 9.34
N ALA A 206 13.87 -6.77 10.12
CA ALA A 206 14.45 -8.05 9.68
C ALA A 206 13.66 -8.66 8.50
N ARG A 207 12.34 -8.47 8.44
CA ARG A 207 11.54 -8.86 7.26
C ARG A 207 11.98 -8.09 6.02
N LEU A 208 12.20 -6.78 6.14
CA LEU A 208 12.69 -5.96 5.04
C LEU A 208 14.05 -6.46 4.54
N LYS A 209 15.00 -6.74 5.44
CA LYS A 209 16.31 -7.34 5.09
C LYS A 209 16.17 -8.64 4.30
N ARG A 210 15.35 -9.58 4.80
CA ARG A 210 15.08 -10.86 4.11
C ARG A 210 14.48 -10.67 2.73
N SER A 211 13.74 -9.58 2.50
CA SER A 211 13.21 -9.27 1.17
C SER A 211 14.31 -8.89 0.18
N PHE A 212 15.30 -8.12 0.59
CA PHE A 212 16.49 -7.82 -0.24
C PHE A 212 17.30 -9.09 -0.54
N GLU A 213 17.50 -9.95 0.45
CA GLU A 213 18.17 -11.26 0.29
C GLU A 213 17.40 -12.20 -0.65
N LYS A 214 16.07 -12.16 -0.60
CA LYS A 214 15.22 -12.91 -1.53
C LYS A 214 15.31 -12.36 -2.95
N GLU A 215 15.34 -11.05 -3.09
CA GLU A 215 15.40 -10.41 -4.40
C GLU A 215 16.77 -10.60 -5.07
N LYS A 216 17.86 -10.53 -4.31
CA LYS A 216 19.22 -10.85 -4.79
C LYS A 216 19.38 -12.28 -5.30
N ARG A 217 18.60 -13.22 -4.76
CA ARG A 217 18.54 -14.61 -5.26
C ARG A 217 17.79 -14.76 -6.58
N LYS A 218 16.85 -13.87 -6.88
CA LYS A 218 16.09 -13.88 -8.14
C LYS A 218 16.80 -13.10 -9.25
N VAL A 219 17.47 -12.01 -8.87
CA VAL A 219 18.18 -11.11 -9.77
C VAL A 219 19.66 -11.14 -9.38
N PRO A 220 20.47 -12.04 -9.96
CA PRO A 220 21.91 -12.04 -9.77
C PRO A 220 22.50 -10.68 -10.13
N GLY A 221 23.30 -10.09 -9.24
CA GLY A 221 23.85 -8.75 -9.43
C GLY A 221 23.00 -7.59 -8.90
N LEU A 222 21.89 -7.85 -8.20
CA LEU A 222 21.10 -6.82 -7.53
C LEU A 222 21.99 -5.90 -6.67
N HIS A 223 21.90 -4.59 -6.89
CA HIS A 223 22.86 -3.59 -6.42
C HIS A 223 22.70 -3.19 -4.94
N TRP A 224 22.83 -4.15 -4.03
CA TRP A 224 22.91 -3.88 -2.59
C TRP A 224 23.89 -4.81 -1.87
N ASP A 225 24.42 -4.32 -0.76
CA ASP A 225 25.34 -5.00 0.15
C ASP A 225 25.10 -4.60 1.61
N ASP A 226 25.91 -5.15 2.51
CA ASP A 226 25.77 -4.89 3.94
C ASP A 226 26.12 -3.43 4.32
N ALA A 227 26.92 -2.71 3.51
CA ALA A 227 27.29 -1.33 3.80
C ALA A 227 26.10 -0.39 3.60
N VAL A 228 25.38 -0.52 2.46
CA VAL A 228 24.17 0.29 2.23
C VAL A 228 23.01 -0.14 3.13
N TRP A 229 22.95 -1.42 3.52
CA TRP A 229 22.02 -1.88 4.56
C TRP A 229 22.28 -1.20 5.91
N GLN A 230 23.55 -1.04 6.28
CA GLN A 230 23.92 -0.35 7.52
C GLN A 230 23.48 1.12 7.51
N ALA A 231 23.60 1.83 6.38
CA ALA A 231 23.10 3.20 6.24
C ALA A 231 21.57 3.30 6.45
N LEU A 232 20.80 2.31 5.99
CA LEU A 232 19.36 2.22 6.27
C LEU A 232 19.09 1.98 7.75
N CYS A 233 19.83 1.08 8.40
CA CYS A 233 19.70 0.84 9.84
C CYS A 233 19.99 2.11 10.66
N GLU A 234 21.00 2.89 10.28
CA GLU A 234 21.35 4.15 10.92
C GLU A 234 20.24 5.20 10.75
N GLY A 235 19.71 5.36 9.55
CA GLY A 235 18.56 6.24 9.30
C GLY A 235 17.31 5.81 10.10
N HIS A 236 17.06 4.50 10.18
CA HIS A 236 15.96 3.93 10.94
C HIS A 236 16.09 4.16 12.45
N ALA A 237 17.28 4.01 13.01
CA ALA A 237 17.54 4.18 14.43
C ALA A 237 17.56 5.66 14.86
N LYS A 238 17.90 6.58 13.95
CA LYS A 238 17.84 8.03 14.16
C LYS A 238 16.40 8.55 14.15
N ALA A 239 15.66 8.23 13.07
CA ALA A 239 14.20 8.16 13.15
C ALA A 239 13.84 7.14 14.26
N LEU A 240 12.62 6.76 14.63
CA LEU A 240 12.40 5.96 15.87
C LEU A 240 12.83 6.63 17.21
N ALA A 241 14.03 7.20 17.35
CA ALA A 241 14.56 7.83 18.56
C ALA A 241 14.18 9.31 18.71
N ASP A 242 14.12 10.10 17.62
CA ASP A 242 13.54 11.47 17.69
C ASP A 242 12.07 11.47 18.13
#